data_AF-A0AAN1HSD3-F1
#
_entry.id   AF-A0AAN1HSD3-F1
#
_cell.length_a   1.000
_cell.length_b   1.000
_cell.length_c   1.000
_cell.angle_alpha   90.00
_cell.angle_beta   90.00
_cell.angle_gamma   90.00
#
_symmetry.space_group_name_H-M   'P 1'
#
loop_
_entity.id
_entity.type
_entity.pdbx_description
1 polymer ?
#
loop_
_entity_poly.entity_id
_entity_poly.type
_entity_poly.pdbx_seq_one_letter_code
_entity_poly.pdbx_strand_id
1 'polypeptide(L)'
;MSDVMRSLRSRAAVAGGCVAALGLGFALAAGSPASAAAQTDPNDRYTAEEIHHFLEGFYGNHGPRPWERENLVSDQLKERIAQTPDYDLLLCAQNEPRDIEVGEVTTAQSARVGWATITTSWAQAPRTRSFTAYVDLDATRPIQLLDVDCEPGD
;
A
#
# COMPACT_ATOMS: atom_id res chain seq x y z
N MET A 1 -20.46 -16.52 46.07
CA MET A 1 -20.28 -15.78 47.34
C MET A 1 -19.03 -14.92 47.13
N SER A 2 -19.04 -13.60 47.03
CA SER A 2 -20.03 -12.59 47.41
C SER A 2 -19.54 -11.21 46.92
N ASP A 3 -20.50 -10.36 46.53
CA ASP A 3 -20.52 -8.89 46.66
C ASP A 3 -19.41 -8.05 45.96
N VAL A 4 -19.68 -7.35 44.86
CA VAL A 4 -20.35 -6.02 44.77
C VAL A 4 -19.71 -4.96 45.68
N MET A 5 -19.00 -3.99 45.11
CA MET A 5 -19.22 -2.59 45.49
C MET A 5 -18.80 -1.58 44.42
N ARG A 6 -19.81 -0.80 44.03
CA ARG A 6 -19.88 0.35 43.14
C ARG A 6 -19.78 1.62 43.99
N SER A 7 -18.87 2.54 43.71
CA SER A 7 -18.90 3.94 44.17
C SER A 7 -17.81 4.71 43.40
N LEU A 8 -17.97 5.88 42.79
CA LEU A 8 -18.73 7.10 43.14
C LEU A 8 -19.17 7.75 41.81
N ARG A 9 -20.47 7.94 41.51
CA ARG A 9 -21.29 9.12 41.85
C ARG A 9 -20.55 10.47 41.81
N SER A 10 -20.70 11.17 40.68
CA SER A 10 -20.83 12.63 40.68
C SER A 10 -22.11 13.00 39.93
N ARG A 11 -23.10 13.48 40.67
CA ARG A 11 -24.28 14.16 40.16
C ARG A 11 -23.96 15.65 40.09
N ALA A 12 -24.13 16.26 38.93
CA ALA A 12 -24.39 17.68 38.83
C ALA A 12 -25.65 17.83 37.96
N ALA A 13 -26.72 18.30 38.59
CA ALA A 13 -27.95 18.70 37.94
C ALA A 13 -27.93 20.22 37.82
N VAL A 14 -28.17 20.74 36.61
CA VAL A 14 -28.68 22.11 36.43
C VAL A 14 -29.78 22.03 35.39
N ALA A 15 -30.99 22.34 35.85
CA ALA A 15 -32.18 22.56 35.05
C ALA A 15 -32.14 23.94 34.41
N GLY A 16 -32.67 24.09 33.20
CA GLY A 16 -32.98 25.40 32.65
C GLY A 16 -33.19 25.41 31.14
N GLY A 17 -34.45 25.63 30.73
CA GLY A 17 -34.77 26.25 29.44
C GLY A 17 -35.39 25.34 28.39
N CYS A 18 -36.72 25.24 28.39
CA CYS A 18 -37.48 24.93 27.17
C CYS A 18 -37.39 26.13 26.22
N VAL A 19 -36.74 25.96 25.07
CA VAL A 19 -36.95 26.81 23.91
C VAL A 19 -37.47 25.92 22.79
N ALA A 20 -38.76 26.06 22.50
CA ALA A 20 -39.37 25.49 21.31
C ALA A 20 -38.89 26.29 20.10
N ALA A 21 -37.98 25.71 19.31
CA ALA A 21 -37.63 26.20 17.98
C ALA A 21 -38.09 25.18 16.95
N LEU A 22 -39.15 25.53 16.23
CA LEU A 22 -39.58 24.90 14.99
C LEU A 22 -38.49 25.12 13.93
N GLY A 23 -38.03 24.05 13.28
CA GLY A 23 -37.16 24.22 12.09
C GLY A 23 -36.41 22.96 11.64
N LEU A 24 -36.95 22.34 10.59
CA LEU A 24 -36.21 21.67 9.49
C LEU A 24 -35.20 20.55 9.83
N GLY A 25 -35.67 19.32 9.62
CA GLY A 25 -34.99 18.31 8.79
C GLY A 25 -33.54 17.95 9.14
N PHE A 26 -33.35 16.96 10.03
CA PHE A 26 -32.15 16.14 10.03
C PHE A 26 -32.40 14.88 9.19
N ALA A 27 -32.20 15.01 7.87
CA ALA A 27 -31.94 13.85 7.04
C ALA A 27 -30.54 13.35 7.42
N LEU A 28 -30.47 12.20 8.10
CA LEU A 28 -29.24 11.42 8.24
C LEU A 28 -28.83 10.93 6.86
N ALA A 29 -28.09 11.74 6.12
CA ALA A 29 -27.36 11.28 4.95
C ALA A 29 -26.27 10.35 5.46
N ALA A 30 -26.53 9.05 5.38
CA ALA A 30 -25.50 8.03 5.39
C ALA A 30 -24.58 8.33 4.20
N GLY A 31 -23.48 9.05 4.46
CA GLY A 31 -22.39 9.17 3.52
C GLY A 31 -21.80 7.78 3.37
N SER A 32 -22.20 7.06 2.33
CA SER A 32 -21.41 5.95 1.79
C SER A 32 -19.98 6.45 1.62
N PRO A 33 -18.94 5.67 1.96
CA PRO A 33 -17.59 6.05 1.60
C PRO A 33 -17.59 6.20 0.08
N ALA A 34 -17.42 7.42 -0.40
CA ALA A 34 -17.13 7.67 -1.79
C ALA A 34 -15.77 6.99 -2.01
N SER A 35 -15.78 5.81 -2.62
CA SER A 35 -14.59 5.26 -3.24
C SER A 35 -14.09 6.35 -4.18
N ALA A 36 -13.00 7.01 -3.81
CA ALA A 36 -12.24 7.82 -4.73
C ALA A 36 -11.90 6.87 -5.87
N ALA A 37 -12.60 7.00 -7.00
CA ALA A 37 -12.22 6.31 -8.20
C ALA A 37 -10.82 6.81 -8.51
N ALA A 38 -9.82 5.96 -8.31
CA ALA A 38 -8.48 6.21 -8.79
C ALA A 38 -8.64 6.57 -10.26
N GLN A 39 -8.28 7.81 -10.61
CA GLN A 39 -8.59 8.37 -11.92
C GLN A 39 -7.60 7.76 -12.90
N THR A 40 -7.91 6.53 -13.32
CA THR A 40 -7.16 5.80 -14.35
C THR A 40 -7.10 6.66 -15.60
N ASP A 41 -5.96 6.61 -16.29
CA ASP A 41 -5.80 7.25 -17.59
C ASP A 41 -6.94 6.84 -18.54
N PRO A 42 -7.42 7.74 -19.43
CA PRO A 42 -8.52 7.46 -20.37
C PRO A 42 -8.36 6.22 -21.26
N ASN A 43 -7.19 5.56 -21.27
CA ASN A 43 -6.94 4.30 -21.98
C ASN A 43 -6.97 3.05 -21.09
N ASP A 44 -7.62 3.14 -19.92
CA ASP A 44 -7.65 2.09 -18.89
C ASP A 44 -6.23 1.68 -18.45
N ARG A 45 -5.39 2.70 -18.19
CA ARG A 45 -4.01 2.51 -17.74
C ARG A 45 -3.79 3.08 -16.35
N TYR A 46 -2.97 2.38 -15.57
CA TYR A 46 -2.40 2.97 -14.37
C TYR A 46 -1.46 4.11 -14.75
N THR A 47 -1.56 5.20 -14.01
CA THR A 47 -0.68 6.36 -14.10
C THR A 47 0.64 6.10 -13.35
N ALA A 48 1.66 6.92 -13.61
CA ALA A 48 2.94 6.82 -12.90
C ALA A 48 2.77 7.01 -11.38
N GLU A 49 1.87 7.90 -10.96
CA GLU A 49 1.55 8.17 -9.55
C GLU A 49 0.87 6.96 -8.89
N GLU A 50 -0.09 6.32 -9.56
CA GLU A 50 -0.75 5.10 -9.06
C GLU A 50 0.24 3.95 -8.89
N ILE A 51 1.19 3.80 -9.83
CA ILE A 51 2.26 2.80 -9.71
C ILE A 51 3.21 3.14 -8.58
N HIS A 52 3.55 4.43 -8.39
CA HIS A 52 4.44 4.84 -7.32
C HIS A 52 3.84 4.48 -5.96
N HIS A 53 2.56 4.82 -5.74
CA HIS A 53 1.83 4.46 -4.52
C HIS A 53 1.67 2.95 -4.35
N PHE A 54 1.47 2.20 -5.43
CA PHE A 54 1.49 0.75 -5.39
C PHE A 54 2.84 0.23 -4.88
N LEU A 55 3.96 0.73 -5.41
CA LEU A 55 5.30 0.31 -5.02
C LEU A 55 5.62 0.70 -3.57
N GLU A 56 5.26 1.91 -3.14
CA GLU A 56 5.39 2.34 -1.74
C GLU A 56 4.63 1.42 -0.79
N GLY A 57 3.38 1.09 -1.12
CA GLY A 57 2.55 0.19 -0.33
C GLY A 57 3.03 -1.26 -0.36
N PHE A 58 3.50 -1.73 -1.52
CA PHE A 58 3.98 -3.08 -1.73
C PHE A 58 5.28 -3.34 -0.96
N TYR A 59 6.26 -2.45 -1.06
CA TYR A 59 7.54 -2.61 -0.36
C TYR A 59 7.46 -2.18 1.11
N GLY A 60 6.71 -1.12 1.44
CA GLY A 60 6.77 -0.52 2.76
C GLY A 60 8.22 -0.25 3.21
N ASN A 61 8.48 -0.30 4.52
CA ASN A 61 9.81 0.00 5.05
C ASN A 61 10.81 -1.18 5.01
N HIS A 62 10.31 -2.41 4.95
CA HIS A 62 11.13 -3.62 5.15
C HIS A 62 10.93 -4.68 4.06
N GLY A 63 10.00 -4.47 3.13
CA GLY A 63 9.64 -5.40 2.08
C GLY A 63 8.19 -5.87 2.16
N PRO A 64 7.73 -6.59 1.12
CA PRO A 64 6.37 -7.06 1.03
C PRO A 64 6.07 -8.11 2.11
N ARG A 65 4.93 -7.95 2.77
CA ARG A 65 4.38 -8.89 3.75
C ARG A 65 3.81 -10.10 3.02
N PRO A 66 3.49 -11.19 3.75
CA PRO A 66 2.99 -12.42 3.12
C PRO A 66 1.77 -12.22 2.22
N TRP A 67 0.87 -11.29 2.59
CA TRP A 67 -0.32 -11.02 1.78
C TRP A 67 0.02 -10.33 0.46
N GLU A 68 0.93 -9.33 0.44
CA GLU A 68 1.34 -8.70 -0.83
C GLU A 68 2.05 -9.70 -1.74
N ARG A 69 2.94 -10.53 -1.17
CA ARG A 69 3.65 -11.58 -1.92
C ARG A 69 2.69 -12.57 -2.58
N GLU A 70 1.61 -12.91 -1.90
CA GLU A 70 0.61 -13.85 -2.42
C GLU A 70 -0.32 -13.21 -3.45
N ASN A 71 -0.71 -11.94 -3.29
CA ASN A 71 -1.83 -11.37 -4.06
C ASN A 71 -1.41 -10.32 -5.10
N LEU A 72 -0.24 -9.70 -4.93
CA LEU A 72 0.21 -8.57 -5.75
C LEU A 72 1.43 -8.89 -6.61
N VAL A 73 1.83 -10.16 -6.65
CA VAL A 73 2.94 -10.66 -7.48
C VAL A 73 2.35 -11.51 -8.60
N SER A 74 2.79 -11.27 -9.83
CA SER A 74 2.38 -12.07 -10.98
C SER A 74 2.77 -13.55 -10.83
N ASP A 75 1.99 -14.45 -11.43
CA ASP A 75 2.27 -15.89 -11.38
C ASP A 75 3.65 -16.22 -11.96
N GLN A 76 4.06 -15.54 -13.04
CA GLN A 76 5.38 -15.71 -13.64
C GLN A 76 6.52 -15.33 -12.68
N LEU A 77 6.38 -14.23 -11.93
CA LEU A 77 7.39 -13.84 -10.93
C LEU A 77 7.37 -14.81 -9.73
N LYS A 78 6.21 -15.31 -9.31
CA LYS A 78 6.13 -16.37 -8.28
C LYS A 78 6.88 -17.64 -8.69
N GLU A 79 6.79 -18.04 -9.95
CA GLU A 79 7.54 -19.18 -10.48
C GLU A 79 9.05 -18.97 -10.40
N ARG A 80 9.56 -17.75 -10.65
CA ARG A 80 10.99 -17.43 -10.48
C ARG A 80 11.39 -17.42 -9.01
N ILE A 81 10.57 -16.85 -8.12
CA ILE A 81 10.80 -16.84 -6.67
C ILE A 81 10.93 -18.27 -6.13
N ALA A 82 10.07 -19.18 -6.59
CA ALA A 82 10.11 -20.58 -6.19
C ALA A 82 11.43 -21.30 -6.58
N GLN A 83 12.15 -20.78 -7.58
CA GLN A 83 13.44 -21.32 -8.05
C GLN A 83 14.64 -20.75 -7.29
N THR A 84 14.42 -19.78 -6.40
CA THR A 84 15.47 -19.10 -5.62
C THR A 84 15.16 -19.12 -4.11
N PRO A 85 15.12 -20.29 -3.45
CA PRO A 85 14.66 -20.40 -2.06
C PRO A 85 15.57 -19.68 -1.04
N ASP A 86 16.86 -19.54 -1.34
CA ASP A 86 17.85 -18.91 -0.44
C ASP A 86 18.06 -17.41 -0.71
N TYR A 87 17.28 -16.83 -1.63
CA TYR A 87 17.43 -15.44 -2.07
C TYR A 87 16.07 -14.79 -2.32
N ASP A 88 15.80 -13.68 -1.65
CA ASP A 88 14.56 -12.96 -1.84
C ASP A 88 14.64 -12.11 -3.11
N LEU A 89 14.14 -12.66 -4.23
CA LEU A 89 14.11 -11.94 -5.51
C LEU A 89 13.33 -10.63 -5.44
N LEU A 90 12.33 -10.50 -4.55
CA LEU A 90 11.56 -9.26 -4.44
C LEU A 90 12.39 -8.12 -3.83
N LEU A 91 13.37 -8.46 -3.00
CA LEU A 91 14.25 -7.48 -2.33
C LEU A 91 15.65 -7.46 -2.94
N CYS A 92 15.92 -8.35 -3.88
CA CYS A 92 17.25 -8.65 -4.36
C CYS A 92 18.25 -8.80 -3.20
N ALA A 93 17.91 -9.60 -2.19
CA ALA A 93 18.71 -9.71 -0.97
C ALA A 93 18.55 -11.06 -0.27
N GLN A 94 19.51 -11.40 0.61
CA GLN A 94 19.42 -12.58 1.48
C GLN A 94 18.80 -12.26 2.84
N ASN A 95 18.62 -10.98 3.17
CA ASN A 95 18.19 -10.54 4.49
C ASN A 95 17.36 -9.26 4.39
N GLU A 96 16.50 -9.05 5.39
CA GLU A 96 15.57 -7.92 5.46
C GLU A 96 16.31 -6.56 5.54
N PRO A 97 15.94 -5.57 4.70
CA PRO A 97 16.44 -4.20 4.78
C PRO A 97 15.87 -3.43 5.96
N ARG A 98 16.58 -2.37 6.36
CA ARG A 98 16.15 -1.43 7.38
C ARG A 98 15.20 -0.38 6.84
N ASP A 99 15.36 -0.04 5.58
CA ASP A 99 14.58 0.96 4.89
C ASP A 99 14.55 0.68 3.39
N ILE A 100 13.49 1.11 2.73
CA ILE A 100 13.29 0.99 1.28
C ILE A 100 12.75 2.30 0.75
N GLU A 101 13.40 2.83 -0.27
CA GLU A 101 13.00 4.01 -1.01
C GLU A 101 12.53 3.61 -2.42
N VAL A 102 11.41 4.18 -2.85
CA VAL A 102 10.90 4.03 -4.21
C VAL A 102 11.27 5.28 -5.00
N GLY A 103 11.98 5.09 -6.12
CA GLY A 103 12.36 6.16 -7.02
C GLY A 103 11.20 6.68 -7.87
N GLU A 104 11.52 7.59 -8.78
CA GLU A 104 10.57 8.08 -9.78
C GLU A 104 10.10 6.93 -10.68
N VAL A 105 8.79 6.91 -10.97
CA VAL A 105 8.20 5.93 -11.89
C VAL A 105 8.28 6.44 -13.32
N THR A 106 8.83 5.60 -14.20
CA THR A 106 8.74 5.76 -15.65
C THR A 106 7.68 4.80 -16.21
N THR A 107 6.95 5.23 -17.24
CA THR A 107 5.96 4.37 -17.92
C THR A 107 6.25 4.25 -19.42
N ALA A 108 6.18 3.03 -19.96
CA ALA A 108 6.15 2.78 -21.40
C ALA A 108 4.76 2.34 -21.83
N GLN A 109 3.98 3.28 -22.34
CA GLN A 109 2.59 3.06 -22.72
C GLN A 109 2.42 1.98 -23.82
N SER A 110 3.37 1.91 -24.76
CA SER A 110 3.37 0.89 -25.82
C SER A 110 3.67 -0.53 -25.31
N ALA A 111 4.47 -0.65 -24.24
CA ALA A 111 4.80 -1.91 -23.59
C ALA A 111 3.79 -2.29 -22.49
N ARG A 112 2.93 -1.36 -22.08
CA ARG A 112 1.99 -1.50 -20.95
C ARG A 112 2.70 -1.84 -19.62
N VAL A 113 3.89 -1.30 -19.42
CA VAL A 113 4.69 -1.49 -18.21
C VAL A 113 5.13 -0.15 -17.63
N GLY A 114 5.03 -0.02 -16.30
CA GLY A 114 5.71 1.01 -15.54
C GLY A 114 6.83 0.42 -14.70
N TRP A 115 7.86 1.21 -14.40
CA TRP A 115 8.97 0.76 -13.56
C TRP A 115 9.54 1.90 -12.72
N ALA A 116 10.14 1.53 -11.59
CA ALA A 116 10.90 2.44 -10.75
C ALA A 116 12.14 1.74 -10.20
N THR A 117 13.16 2.54 -9.91
CA THR A 117 14.32 2.08 -9.13
C THR A 117 13.91 1.97 -7.67
N ILE A 118 14.16 0.83 -7.06
CA ILE A 118 13.99 0.59 -5.63
C ILE A 118 15.36 0.62 -4.98
N THR A 119 15.54 1.41 -3.94
CA THR A 119 16.78 1.49 -3.17
C THR A 119 16.54 0.98 -1.77
N THR A 120 17.26 -0.06 -1.40
CA THR A 120 17.20 -0.71 -0.09
C THR A 120 18.43 -0.36 0.72
N SER A 121 18.30 -0.25 2.04
CA SER A 121 19.42 0.06 2.93
C SER A 121 19.55 -0.91 4.11
N TRP A 122 20.79 -1.16 4.53
CA TRP A 122 21.15 -2.04 5.65
C TRP A 122 22.12 -1.38 6.61
N ALA A 123 22.08 -1.86 7.86
CA ALA A 123 23.00 -1.40 8.90
C ALA A 123 24.44 -1.95 8.73
N GLN A 124 24.63 -3.00 7.92
CA GLN A 124 25.92 -3.60 7.61
C GLN A 124 26.16 -3.55 6.09
N ALA A 125 27.41 -3.75 5.66
CA ALA A 125 27.76 -3.71 4.23
C ALA A 125 27.14 -4.90 3.46
N PRO A 126 26.70 -4.71 2.19
CA PRO A 126 26.60 -3.42 1.49
C PRO A 126 25.52 -2.54 2.12
N ARG A 127 25.82 -1.25 2.33
CA ARG A 127 24.90 -0.35 3.05
C ARG A 127 23.65 -0.05 2.25
N THR A 128 23.75 -0.11 0.92
CA THR A 128 22.64 0.13 0.01
C THR A 128 22.73 -0.80 -1.19
N ARG A 129 21.58 -1.09 -1.78
CA ARG A 129 21.45 -1.78 -3.07
C ARG A 129 20.28 -1.18 -3.83
N SER A 130 20.43 -1.06 -5.14
CA SER A 130 19.36 -0.63 -6.03
C SER A 130 19.03 -1.71 -7.04
N PHE A 131 17.76 -1.79 -7.41
CA PHE A 131 17.22 -2.73 -8.39
C PHE A 131 15.97 -2.13 -9.05
N THR A 132 15.49 -2.70 -10.15
CA THR A 132 14.33 -2.16 -10.88
C THR A 132 13.10 -3.03 -10.64
N ALA A 133 11.96 -2.42 -10.29
CA ALA A 133 10.67 -3.10 -10.14
C ALA A 133 9.75 -2.75 -11.31
N TYR A 134 9.16 -3.75 -11.96
CA TYR A 134 8.27 -3.60 -13.12
C TYR A 134 6.82 -3.95 -12.76
N VAL A 135 5.88 -3.11 -13.17
CA VAL A 135 4.47 -3.17 -12.78
C VAL A 135 3.58 -3.12 -14.02
N ASP A 136 2.50 -3.89 -14.02
CA ASP A 136 1.50 -3.89 -15.10
C ASP A 136 0.79 -2.52 -15.17
N LEU A 137 0.63 -1.97 -16.37
CA LEU A 137 -0.18 -0.76 -16.59
C LEU A 137 -1.66 -1.08 -16.85
N ASP A 138 -2.05 -2.34 -17.02
CA ASP A 138 -3.43 -2.72 -17.34
C ASP A 138 -4.40 -2.52 -16.17
N ALA A 139 -5.10 -1.39 -16.15
CA ALA A 139 -6.05 -1.06 -15.09
C ALA A 139 -7.37 -1.83 -15.18
N THR A 140 -7.53 -2.70 -16.19
CA THR A 140 -8.68 -3.63 -16.27
C THR A 140 -8.55 -4.81 -15.29
N ARG A 141 -7.36 -5.00 -14.70
CA ARG A 141 -7.04 -6.04 -13.72
C ARG A 141 -6.40 -5.39 -12.49
N PRO A 142 -6.40 -6.06 -11.32
CA PRO A 142 -5.66 -5.57 -10.17
C PRO A 142 -4.18 -5.36 -10.51
N ILE A 143 -3.61 -4.25 -10.05
CA ILE A 143 -2.18 -3.94 -10.20
C ILE A 143 -1.31 -5.05 -9.61
N GLN A 144 -0.26 -5.43 -10.34
CA GLN A 144 0.67 -6.49 -9.94
C GLN A 144 2.10 -6.13 -10.30
N LEU A 145 3.03 -6.59 -9.46
CA LEU A 145 4.45 -6.63 -9.76
C LEU A 145 4.71 -7.77 -10.77
N LEU A 146 5.20 -7.40 -11.94
CA LEU A 146 5.49 -8.29 -13.05
C LEU A 146 6.90 -8.87 -12.97
N ASP A 147 7.87 -8.02 -12.66
CA ASP A 147 9.28 -8.40 -12.64
C ASP A 147 10.10 -7.56 -11.66
N VAL A 148 11.26 -8.10 -11.30
CA VAL A 148 12.32 -7.42 -10.56
C VAL A 148 13.64 -7.74 -11.26
N ASP A 149 14.37 -6.70 -11.65
CA ASP A 149 15.73 -6.82 -12.14
C ASP A 149 16.72 -6.43 -11.04
N CYS A 150 17.48 -7.41 -10.57
CA CYS A 150 18.43 -7.26 -9.47
C CYS A 150 19.78 -6.67 -9.88
N GLU A 151 19.98 -6.38 -11.16
CA GLU A 151 21.05 -5.52 -11.65
C GLU A 151 20.61 -4.05 -11.51
N PRO A 152 21.51 -3.14 -11.10
CA PRO A 152 21.17 -1.73 -11.06
C PRO A 152 20.82 -1.27 -12.48
N GLY A 153 19.67 -0.61 -12.64
CA GLY A 153 19.35 0.09 -13.89
C GLY A 153 20.41 1.18 -14.15
N ASP A 154 20.91 1.24 -15.37
CA ASP A 154 21.93 2.22 -15.84
C ASP A 154 21.53 3.69 -15.62
#